data_AF-A0A932D740-F1
#
_entry.id   AF-A0A932D740-F1
#
_cell.length_a   1.000
_cell.length_b   1.000
_cell.length_c   1.000
_cell.angle_alpha   90.00
_cell.angle_beta   90.00
_cell.angle_gamma   90.00
#
_symmetry.space_group_name_H-M   'P 1'
#
loop_
_entity.id
_entity.type
_entity.pdbx_description
1 polymer ?
#
loop_
_entity_poly.entity_id
_entity_poly.type
_entity_poly.pdbx_seq_one_letter_code
_entity_poly.pdbx_strand_id
1 'polypeptide(L)'
;MLVPLAQRSFNSMLAGAILGGIAGFAATRLGVGRRGLDPHNLVAQPSPGSITVPTTAGRRGLQPHHLVALLGVAVVLLLDATRAFPLKPYQGWGFVVLVLGLAGAVLITWVRMPAAGAMLWRNKDLLVPLGLLTLTHQALAWLTLLPPLARLLVPAWSLSLWNLQFSLSVSFLLGMAVNVAYAAWVTTAIVATARDGRCDLAAAWGGVRRWCWRVLGLEFIGAGVVMLGLGTGIASMATDPPLGVVTIGATALVWNFLTAALLVVALQTEGGFWTAFRAGVAASWANKWKWWAPLLAQLLLLGVVTVIHVKWSDAPGSFKESTNWSINAFWVGGYQEECHWYGKLMEALNQTPKVQLLSTLLALVFGGFAVAVKLHIAQALRLVTPPPVGEPPKMEG
;
A
#
# COMPACT_ATOMS: atom_id res chain seq x y z
N MET A 1 -14.08 -40.05 -19.21
CA MET A 1 -13.06 -39.73 -20.25
C MET A 1 -13.10 -38.28 -20.77
N LEU A 2 -14.01 -37.41 -20.31
CA LEU A 2 -14.11 -35.99 -20.74
C LEU A 2 -13.29 -34.98 -19.92
N VAL A 3 -12.64 -35.44 -18.83
CA VAL A 3 -11.83 -34.63 -17.89
C VAL A 3 -10.63 -33.91 -18.54
N PRO A 4 -9.91 -34.46 -19.54
CA PRO A 4 -8.75 -33.77 -20.11
C PRO A 4 -9.11 -32.55 -20.98
N LEU A 5 -10.35 -32.44 -21.46
CA LEU A 5 -10.77 -31.38 -22.39
C LEU A 5 -11.11 -30.08 -21.66
N ALA A 6 -11.74 -30.15 -20.48
CA ALA A 6 -12.06 -28.96 -19.67
C ALA A 6 -10.81 -28.32 -19.02
N GLN A 7 -9.84 -29.14 -18.61
CA GLN A 7 -8.59 -28.62 -18.04
C GLN A 7 -7.67 -28.02 -19.11
N ARG A 8 -7.72 -28.52 -20.35
CA ARG A 8 -7.07 -27.88 -21.50
C ARG A 8 -7.76 -26.58 -21.91
N SER A 9 -9.09 -26.50 -21.86
CA SER A 9 -9.80 -25.25 -22.20
C SER A 9 -9.48 -24.13 -21.20
N PHE A 10 -9.45 -24.43 -19.89
CA PHE A 10 -9.11 -23.45 -18.86
C PHE A 10 -7.66 -22.95 -18.95
N ASN A 11 -6.70 -23.86 -19.15
CA ASN A 11 -5.30 -23.47 -19.36
C ASN A 11 -5.10 -22.67 -20.65
N SER A 12 -5.88 -22.96 -21.71
CA SER A 12 -5.85 -22.20 -22.96
C SER A 12 -6.50 -20.81 -22.85
N MET A 13 -7.55 -20.65 -22.04
CA MET A 13 -8.17 -19.34 -21.76
C MET A 13 -7.26 -18.47 -20.90
N LEU A 14 -6.58 -19.04 -19.90
CA LEU A 14 -5.62 -18.32 -19.06
C LEU A 14 -4.38 -17.89 -19.86
N ALA A 15 -3.84 -18.78 -20.71
CA ALA A 15 -2.76 -18.44 -21.63
C ALA A 15 -3.20 -17.39 -22.65
N GLY A 16 -4.43 -17.48 -23.17
CA GLY A 16 -5.01 -16.50 -24.10
C GLY A 16 -5.22 -15.12 -23.49
N ALA A 17 -5.62 -15.03 -22.22
CA ALA A 17 -5.76 -13.76 -21.50
C ALA A 17 -4.40 -13.11 -21.20
N ILE A 18 -3.39 -13.90 -20.84
CA ILE A 18 -2.01 -13.43 -20.60
C ILE A 18 -1.36 -12.96 -21.90
N LEU A 19 -1.47 -13.76 -22.98
CA LEU A 19 -0.90 -13.43 -24.28
C LEU A 19 -1.68 -12.31 -24.98
N GLY A 20 -3.01 -12.25 -24.83
CA GLY A 20 -3.86 -11.16 -25.33
C GLY A 20 -3.57 -9.82 -24.64
N GLY A 21 -3.29 -9.85 -23.34
CA GLY A 21 -2.83 -8.67 -22.59
C GLY A 21 -1.45 -8.18 -23.03
N ILE A 22 -0.53 -9.09 -23.38
CA ILE A 22 0.81 -8.76 -23.89
C ILE A 22 0.76 -8.27 -25.35
N ALA A 23 -0.07 -8.88 -26.20
CA ALA A 23 -0.24 -8.49 -27.60
C ALA A 23 -0.99 -7.16 -27.78
N GLY A 24 -2.03 -6.91 -26.96
CA GLY A 24 -2.71 -5.61 -26.92
C GLY A 24 -1.81 -4.47 -26.46
N PHE A 25 -0.82 -4.78 -25.60
CA PHE A 25 0.20 -3.85 -25.13
C PHE A 25 1.31 -3.57 -26.17
N ALA A 26 1.65 -4.54 -27.02
CA ALA A 26 2.57 -4.33 -28.15
C ALA A 26 1.92 -3.48 -29.27
N ALA A 27 0.62 -3.68 -29.53
CA ALA A 27 -0.12 -2.94 -30.55
C ALA A 27 -0.32 -1.46 -30.21
N THR A 28 -0.46 -1.11 -28.92
CA THR A 28 -0.59 0.30 -28.47
C THR A 28 0.73 1.07 -28.49
N ARG A 29 1.89 0.39 -28.60
CA ARG A 29 3.21 1.03 -28.64
C ARG A 29 3.71 1.36 -30.06
N LEU A 30 3.05 0.84 -31.10
CA LEU A 30 3.41 1.08 -32.51
C LEU A 30 2.58 2.20 -33.18
N GLY A 31 1.62 2.82 -32.47
CA GLY A 31 0.69 3.80 -33.05
C GLY A 31 0.92 5.28 -32.71
N VAL A 32 1.87 5.64 -31.84
CA VAL A 32 2.09 7.05 -31.48
C VAL A 32 3.19 7.64 -32.38
N GLY A 33 2.76 8.11 -33.55
CA GLY A 33 3.59 8.79 -34.52
C GLY A 33 4.27 10.04 -33.96
N ARG A 34 5.56 10.18 -34.31
CA ARG A 34 6.32 11.42 -34.30
C ARG A 34 5.49 12.55 -34.94
N ARG A 35 5.15 13.58 -34.17
CA ARG A 35 4.89 14.93 -34.71
C ARG A 35 5.98 15.85 -34.21
N GLY A 36 6.55 16.58 -35.16
CA GLY A 36 7.78 17.36 -35.04
C GLY A 36 7.71 18.43 -33.96
N LEU A 37 8.84 18.58 -33.28
CA LEU A 37 9.16 19.75 -32.48
C LEU A 37 9.87 20.74 -33.40
N ASP A 38 9.27 21.92 -33.56
CA ASP A 38 9.85 23.09 -34.21
C ASP A 38 11.15 23.53 -33.51
N PRO A 39 12.24 23.81 -34.25
CA PRO A 39 13.53 24.18 -33.66
C PRO A 39 13.70 25.68 -33.31
N HIS A 40 12.64 26.50 -33.32
CA HIS A 40 12.79 27.98 -33.28
C HIS A 40 12.39 28.72 -32.00
N ASN A 41 12.12 28.04 -30.88
CA ASN A 41 11.93 28.71 -29.58
C ASN A 41 12.99 28.30 -28.56
N LEU A 42 14.25 28.68 -28.82
CA LEU A 42 15.33 28.69 -27.84
C LEU A 42 15.38 30.08 -27.19
N VAL A 43 14.57 30.27 -26.16
CA VAL A 43 14.82 31.32 -25.17
C VAL A 43 16.07 30.90 -24.41
N ALA A 44 17.07 31.77 -24.40
CA ALA A 44 18.38 31.55 -23.80
C ALA A 44 18.27 31.05 -22.35
N GLN A 45 18.72 29.81 -22.10
CA GLN A 45 19.02 29.34 -20.76
C GLN A 45 20.26 30.09 -20.24
N PRO A 46 20.22 30.67 -19.02
CA PRO A 46 21.43 31.17 -18.39
C PRO A 46 22.38 30.00 -18.09
N SER A 47 23.68 30.25 -18.31
CA SER A 47 24.77 29.28 -18.17
C SER A 47 24.70 28.45 -16.87
N PRO A 48 25.10 27.16 -16.91
CA PRO A 48 25.20 26.35 -15.71
C PRO A 48 26.35 26.88 -14.85
N GLY A 49 26.01 27.72 -13.87
CA GLY A 49 26.86 27.97 -12.72
C GLY A 49 27.23 26.63 -12.11
N SER A 50 28.53 26.39 -11.95
CA SER A 50 29.10 25.18 -11.37
C SER A 50 28.39 24.85 -10.06
N ILE A 51 27.52 23.84 -10.09
CA ILE A 51 27.02 23.20 -8.89
C ILE A 51 28.23 22.50 -8.27
N THR A 52 28.88 23.17 -7.31
CA THR A 52 29.76 22.53 -6.36
C THR A 52 28.92 21.55 -5.56
N VAL A 53 28.80 20.33 -6.06
CA VAL A 53 28.30 19.20 -5.29
C VAL A 53 29.21 19.09 -4.09
N PRO A 54 28.73 19.30 -2.85
CA PRO A 54 29.56 19.03 -1.69
C PRO A 54 29.80 17.52 -1.68
N THR A 55 31.00 17.12 -2.07
CA THR A 55 31.54 15.77 -1.92
C THR A 55 31.88 15.52 -0.45
N THR A 56 30.89 15.68 0.43
CA THR A 56 30.93 15.01 1.74
C THR A 56 30.46 13.57 1.55
N ALA A 57 31.29 12.79 0.86
CA ALA A 57 31.34 11.34 1.00
C ALA A 57 31.95 10.99 2.38
N GLY A 58 31.42 11.59 3.44
CA GLY A 58 31.67 11.14 4.79
C GLY A 58 31.03 9.77 4.89
N ARG A 59 31.82 8.75 5.26
CA ARG A 59 31.34 7.42 5.63
C ARG A 59 30.18 7.58 6.61
N ARG A 60 28.94 7.55 6.11
CA ARG A 60 27.76 7.43 6.94
C ARG A 60 27.82 6.02 7.50
N GLY A 61 28.35 5.88 8.71
CA GLY A 61 28.14 4.67 9.48
C GLY A 61 26.65 4.33 9.46
N LEU A 62 26.33 3.04 9.43
CA LEU A 62 24.96 2.56 9.55
C LEU A 62 24.30 3.26 10.74
N GLN A 63 23.34 4.15 10.46
CA GLN A 63 22.65 4.89 11.51
C GLN A 63 21.90 3.88 12.39
N PRO A 64 21.81 4.09 13.72
CA PRO A 64 21.32 3.07 14.65
C PRO A 64 19.91 2.56 14.33
N HIS A 65 19.02 3.41 13.80
CA HIS A 65 17.67 2.98 13.38
C HIS A 65 17.68 1.99 12.20
N HIS A 66 18.67 2.07 11.30
CA HIS A 66 18.84 1.08 10.22
C HIS A 66 19.18 -0.29 10.78
N LEU A 67 20.13 -0.32 11.72
CA LEU A 67 20.55 -1.55 12.36
C LEU A 67 19.39 -2.17 13.15
N VAL A 68 18.66 -1.37 13.92
CA VAL A 68 17.47 -1.84 14.65
C VAL A 68 16.39 -2.36 13.71
N ALA A 69 16.09 -1.66 12.61
CA ALA A 69 15.08 -2.12 11.67
C ALA A 69 15.50 -3.42 10.96
N LEU A 70 16.74 -3.50 10.49
CA LEU A 70 17.25 -4.69 9.79
C LEU A 70 17.35 -5.90 10.71
N LEU A 71 17.97 -5.74 11.89
CA LEU A 71 18.07 -6.81 12.88
C LEU A 71 16.71 -7.20 13.41
N GLY A 72 15.84 -6.22 13.67
CA GLY A 72 14.47 -6.45 14.12
C GLY A 72 13.67 -7.28 13.12
N VAL A 73 13.63 -6.86 11.85
CA VAL A 73 12.97 -7.63 10.78
C VAL A 73 13.61 -9.00 10.63
N ALA A 74 14.94 -9.11 10.68
CA ALA A 74 15.62 -10.40 10.63
C ALA A 74 15.18 -11.32 11.77
N VAL A 75 15.11 -10.83 13.01
CA VAL A 75 14.62 -11.58 14.17
C VAL A 75 13.18 -12.02 14.00
N VAL A 76 12.28 -11.14 13.52
CA VAL A 76 10.88 -11.48 13.25
C VAL A 76 10.79 -12.58 12.20
N LEU A 77 11.50 -12.44 11.07
CA LEU A 77 11.49 -13.43 10.00
C LEU A 77 12.08 -14.77 10.45
N LEU A 78 13.14 -14.76 11.27
CA LEU A 78 13.77 -15.98 11.77
C LEU A 78 12.85 -16.70 12.75
N LEU A 79 12.18 -15.96 13.64
CA LEU A 79 11.16 -16.52 14.52
C LEU A 79 9.99 -17.10 13.72
N ASP A 80 9.46 -16.35 12.75
CA ASP A 80 8.37 -16.82 11.89
C ASP A 80 8.77 -18.07 11.10
N ALA A 81 10.02 -18.14 10.63
CA ALA A 81 10.55 -19.31 9.94
C ALA A 81 10.62 -20.52 10.87
N THR A 82 11.14 -20.38 12.11
CA THR A 82 11.18 -21.49 13.07
C THR A 82 9.80 -22.05 13.41
N ARG A 83 8.75 -21.23 13.31
CA ARG A 83 7.35 -21.62 13.55
C ARG A 83 6.65 -22.14 12.29
N ALA A 84 7.18 -21.84 11.11
CA ALA A 84 6.56 -22.20 9.83
C ALA A 84 6.84 -23.65 9.40
N PHE A 85 7.92 -24.26 9.88
CA PHE A 85 8.35 -25.60 9.43
C PHE A 85 8.10 -26.70 10.47
N PRO A 86 7.72 -27.93 10.04
CA PRO A 86 7.44 -28.32 8.66
C PRO A 86 6.14 -27.71 8.14
N LEU A 87 6.15 -27.29 6.87
CA LEU A 87 4.95 -26.76 6.21
C LEU A 87 3.90 -27.86 6.11
N LYS A 88 2.65 -27.53 6.41
CA LYS A 88 1.51 -28.41 6.13
C LYS A 88 1.30 -28.54 4.61
N PRO A 89 0.66 -29.63 4.14
CA PRO A 89 0.26 -29.76 2.74
C PRO A 89 -0.43 -28.49 2.23
N TYR A 90 -0.09 -28.08 1.01
CA TYR A 90 -0.62 -26.88 0.33
C TYR A 90 -0.23 -25.51 0.90
N GLN A 91 0.40 -25.42 2.09
CA GLN A 91 0.93 -24.13 2.57
C GLN A 91 2.05 -23.58 1.68
N GLY A 92 2.70 -24.44 0.90
CA GLY A 92 3.68 -24.07 -0.13
C GLY A 92 3.13 -23.11 -1.19
N TRP A 93 1.82 -23.09 -1.43
CA TRP A 93 1.20 -22.13 -2.36
C TRP A 93 1.38 -20.67 -1.95
N GLY A 94 1.60 -20.40 -0.66
CA GLY A 94 1.90 -19.04 -0.23
C GLY A 94 3.22 -18.50 -0.80
N PHE A 95 4.20 -19.37 -1.09
CA PHE A 95 5.42 -18.94 -1.80
C PHE A 95 5.14 -18.55 -3.25
N VAL A 96 4.20 -19.23 -3.92
CA VAL A 96 3.75 -18.85 -5.26
C VAL A 96 3.12 -17.45 -5.24
N VAL A 97 2.23 -17.19 -4.27
CA VAL A 97 1.62 -15.87 -4.08
C VAL A 97 2.69 -14.80 -3.80
N LEU A 98 3.68 -15.11 -2.96
CA LEU A 98 4.79 -14.21 -2.66
C LEU A 98 5.62 -13.86 -3.92
N VAL A 99 5.99 -14.86 -4.71
CA VAL A 99 6.77 -14.65 -5.94
C VAL A 99 5.97 -13.81 -6.94
N LEU A 100 4.68 -14.10 -7.13
CA LEU A 100 3.81 -13.34 -8.03
C LEU A 100 3.60 -11.89 -7.54
N GLY A 101 3.36 -11.72 -6.24
CA GLY A 101 3.20 -10.41 -5.62
C GLY A 101 4.47 -9.55 -5.75
N LEU A 102 5.64 -10.14 -5.46
CA LEU A 102 6.94 -9.48 -5.63
C LEU A 102 7.20 -9.12 -7.08
N ALA A 103 7.06 -10.06 -8.01
CA ALA A 103 7.28 -9.83 -9.43
C ALA A 103 6.34 -8.73 -9.96
N GLY A 104 5.07 -8.75 -9.58
CA GLY A 104 4.09 -7.73 -9.92
C GLY A 104 4.47 -6.34 -9.38
N ALA A 105 4.77 -6.25 -8.07
CA ALA A 105 5.17 -5.00 -7.44
C ALA A 105 6.41 -4.40 -8.10
N VAL A 106 7.44 -5.21 -8.35
CA VAL A 106 8.68 -4.81 -9.01
C VAL A 106 8.38 -4.35 -10.45
N LEU A 107 7.70 -5.16 -11.25
CA LEU A 107 7.37 -4.85 -12.64
C LEU A 107 6.59 -3.53 -12.74
N ILE A 108 5.54 -3.37 -11.95
CA ILE A 108 4.71 -2.15 -11.99
C ILE A 108 5.52 -0.94 -11.53
N THR A 109 6.36 -1.07 -10.50
CA THR A 109 7.22 0.02 -10.05
C THR A 109 8.17 0.47 -11.15
N TRP A 110 8.87 -0.45 -11.80
CA TRP A 110 9.87 -0.11 -12.82
C TRP A 110 9.26 0.34 -14.14
N VAL A 111 8.11 -0.22 -14.53
CA VAL A 111 7.47 0.10 -15.82
C VAL A 111 6.58 1.34 -15.72
N ARG A 112 5.81 1.49 -14.63
CA ARG A 112 4.82 2.58 -14.49
C ARG A 112 5.32 3.76 -13.67
N MET A 113 6.31 3.56 -12.81
CA MET A 113 6.80 4.58 -11.89
C MET A 113 8.34 4.60 -11.83
N PRO A 114 9.06 4.61 -12.97
CA PRO A 114 10.52 4.43 -12.99
C PRO A 114 11.28 5.47 -12.15
N ALA A 115 10.81 6.72 -12.13
CA ALA A 115 11.41 7.77 -11.31
C ALA A 115 11.24 7.53 -9.80
N ALA A 116 10.07 7.05 -9.37
CA ALA A 116 9.83 6.68 -7.99
C ALA A 116 10.61 5.42 -7.60
N GLY A 117 10.64 4.40 -8.47
CA GLY A 117 11.45 3.19 -8.28
C GLY A 117 12.94 3.49 -8.13
N ALA A 118 13.49 4.31 -9.03
CA ALA A 118 14.89 4.74 -8.95
C ALA A 118 15.17 5.56 -7.67
N MET A 119 14.24 6.43 -7.26
CA MET A 119 14.41 7.23 -6.05
C MET A 119 14.32 6.38 -4.77
N LEU A 120 13.41 5.41 -4.71
CA LEU A 120 13.32 4.43 -3.62
C LEU A 120 14.58 3.56 -3.56
N TRP A 121 15.09 3.11 -4.71
CA TRP A 121 16.33 2.34 -4.77
C TRP A 121 17.55 3.12 -4.27
N ARG A 122 17.61 4.43 -4.57
CA ARG A 122 18.66 5.33 -4.07
C ARG A 122 18.50 5.67 -2.59
N ASN A 123 17.28 5.71 -2.09
CA ASN A 123 16.93 6.09 -0.72
C ASN A 123 16.22 4.92 0.00
N LYS A 124 16.93 3.81 0.18
CA LYS A 124 16.41 2.59 0.83
C LYS A 124 15.94 2.83 2.26
N ASP A 125 16.47 3.88 2.89
CA ASP A 125 16.10 4.40 4.21
C ASP A 125 14.59 4.65 4.32
N LEU A 126 13.89 4.96 3.21
CA LEU A 126 12.42 5.07 3.18
C LEU A 126 11.67 3.80 3.61
N LEU A 127 12.33 2.64 3.59
CA LEU A 127 11.77 1.36 4.03
C LEU A 127 12.03 1.05 5.50
N VAL A 128 12.89 1.83 6.19
CA VAL A 128 13.15 1.65 7.62
C VAL A 128 11.89 1.80 8.48
N PRO A 129 11.03 2.82 8.28
CA PRO A 129 9.80 2.94 9.05
C PRO A 129 8.91 1.70 8.94
N LEU A 130 8.88 1.04 7.77
CA LEU A 130 8.13 -0.19 7.56
C LEU A 130 8.72 -1.36 8.37
N GLY A 131 10.05 -1.52 8.38
CA GLY A 131 10.70 -2.54 9.20
C GLY A 131 10.48 -2.33 10.70
N LEU A 132 10.52 -1.07 11.16
CA LEU A 132 10.21 -0.71 12.54
C LEU A 132 8.73 -0.94 12.87
N LEU A 133 7.83 -0.68 11.93
CA LEU A 133 6.41 -0.98 12.08
C LEU A 133 6.17 -2.48 12.27
N THR A 134 6.76 -3.33 11.41
CA THR A 134 6.68 -4.80 11.53
C THR A 134 7.20 -5.28 12.88
N LEU A 135 8.36 -4.77 13.31
CA LEU A 135 8.93 -5.10 14.62
C LEU A 135 8.00 -4.66 15.77
N THR A 136 7.43 -3.47 15.68
CA THR A 136 6.57 -2.90 16.73
C THR A 136 5.26 -3.68 16.87
N HIS A 137 4.63 -4.04 15.75
CA HIS A 137 3.44 -4.92 15.77
C HIS A 137 3.77 -6.29 16.36
N GLN A 138 4.92 -6.87 15.99
CA GLN A 138 5.33 -8.15 16.54
C GLN A 138 5.64 -8.07 18.04
N ALA A 139 6.28 -6.98 18.48
CA ALA A 139 6.53 -6.72 19.89
C ALA A 139 5.21 -6.55 20.66
N LEU A 140 4.25 -5.80 20.12
CA LEU A 140 2.92 -5.65 20.71
C LEU A 140 2.22 -7.01 20.84
N ALA A 141 2.31 -7.86 19.82
CA ALA A 141 1.80 -9.22 19.86
C ALA A 141 2.52 -10.10 20.90
N TRP A 142 3.82 -9.91 21.15
CA TRP A 142 4.51 -10.61 22.23
C TRP A 142 4.11 -10.10 23.61
N LEU A 143 3.86 -8.79 23.75
CA LEU A 143 3.39 -8.22 25.01
C LEU A 143 2.03 -8.80 25.42
N THR A 144 1.14 -9.09 24.46
CA THR A 144 -0.16 -9.74 24.77
C THR A 144 -0.03 -11.20 25.16
N LEU A 145 1.12 -11.85 24.95
CA LEU A 145 1.40 -13.21 25.45
C LEU A 145 1.82 -13.23 26.93
N LEU A 146 2.25 -12.08 27.48
CA LEU A 146 2.63 -11.99 28.89
C LEU A 146 1.37 -11.84 29.76
N PRO A 147 1.07 -12.79 30.67
CA PRO A 147 -0.19 -12.78 31.44
C PRO A 147 -0.56 -11.45 32.13
N PRO A 148 0.36 -10.72 32.80
CA PRO A 148 -0.01 -9.46 33.45
C PRO A 148 -0.36 -8.36 32.43
N LEU A 149 0.33 -8.33 31.29
CA LEU A 149 0.07 -7.36 30.23
C LEU A 149 -1.15 -7.73 29.41
N ALA A 150 -1.40 -9.02 29.17
CA ALA A 150 -2.60 -9.51 28.51
C ALA A 150 -3.87 -9.00 29.20
N ARG A 151 -3.91 -9.01 30.54
CA ARG A 151 -5.03 -8.47 31.33
C ARG A 151 -5.27 -6.98 31.14
N LEU A 152 -4.27 -6.21 30.71
CA LEU A 152 -4.39 -4.77 30.43
C LEU A 152 -4.67 -4.50 28.95
N LEU A 153 -4.05 -5.28 28.06
CA LEU A 153 -4.03 -5.05 26.62
C LEU A 153 -5.21 -5.67 25.88
N VAL A 154 -5.71 -6.81 26.36
CA VAL A 154 -6.74 -7.63 25.70
C VAL A 154 -8.18 -7.26 26.07
N PRO A 155 -8.52 -6.77 27.29
CA PRO A 155 -9.91 -6.45 27.60
C PRO A 155 -10.50 -5.54 26.53
N ALA A 156 -11.61 -6.01 25.97
CA ALA A 156 -12.32 -5.35 24.90
C ALA A 156 -13.57 -4.70 25.46
N TRP A 157 -13.72 -3.40 25.23
CA TRP A 157 -14.99 -2.72 25.39
C TRP A 157 -15.79 -2.89 24.11
N SER A 158 -16.98 -3.50 24.21
CA SER A 158 -17.90 -3.57 23.09
C SER A 158 -18.60 -2.23 22.92
N LEU A 159 -18.30 -1.54 21.83
CA LEU A 159 -19.02 -0.34 21.40
C LEU A 159 -20.05 -0.76 20.34
N SER A 160 -21.33 -0.52 20.62
CA SER A 160 -22.40 -0.68 19.63
C SER A 160 -22.70 0.67 19.01
N LEU A 161 -22.51 0.78 17.69
CA LEU A 161 -22.94 1.93 16.90
C LEU A 161 -23.89 1.41 15.82
N TRP A 162 -25.17 1.72 15.98
CA TRP A 162 -26.24 1.18 15.14
C TRP A 162 -26.30 -0.35 15.22
N ASN A 163 -25.92 -1.03 14.13
CA ASN A 163 -25.85 -2.49 14.04
C ASN A 163 -24.40 -3.03 13.98
N LEU A 164 -23.40 -2.15 14.15
CA LEU A 164 -21.99 -2.52 14.14
C LEU A 164 -21.48 -2.64 15.58
N GLN A 165 -20.97 -3.82 15.93
CA GLN A 165 -20.28 -4.05 17.19
C GLN A 165 -18.78 -3.94 16.96
N PHE A 166 -18.15 -3.00 17.66
CA PHE A 166 -16.71 -2.80 17.66
C PHE A 166 -16.14 -3.28 18.99
N SER A 167 -15.07 -4.07 18.93
CA SER A 167 -14.30 -4.43 20.10
C SER A 167 -13.13 -3.45 20.21
N LEU A 168 -13.19 -2.51 21.15
CA LEU A 168 -12.11 -1.59 21.44
C LEU A 168 -11.21 -2.19 22.54
N SER A 169 -9.97 -2.51 22.23
CA SER A 169 -8.98 -2.95 23.22
C SER A 169 -7.81 -1.96 23.29
N VAL A 170 -7.07 -1.96 24.40
CA VAL A 170 -5.85 -1.13 24.53
C VAL A 170 -4.81 -1.56 23.48
N SER A 171 -4.68 -2.86 23.21
CA SER A 171 -3.81 -3.35 22.13
C SER A 171 -4.23 -2.80 20.77
N PHE A 172 -5.54 -2.71 20.49
CA PHE A 172 -6.04 -2.13 19.25
C PHE A 172 -5.70 -0.63 19.16
N LEU A 173 -5.91 0.13 20.24
CA LEU A 173 -5.58 1.56 20.30
C LEU A 173 -4.07 1.82 20.11
N LEU A 174 -3.21 0.97 20.72
CA LEU A 174 -1.76 1.05 20.54
C LEU A 174 -1.37 0.74 19.10
N GLY A 175 -1.94 -0.32 18.50
CA GLY A 175 -1.70 -0.65 17.10
C GLY A 175 -2.12 0.48 16.16
N MET A 176 -3.28 1.10 16.40
CA MET A 176 -3.73 2.28 15.67
C MET A 176 -2.78 3.47 15.83
N ALA A 177 -2.34 3.77 17.06
CA ALA A 177 -1.39 4.85 17.31
C ALA A 177 -0.04 4.62 16.59
N VAL A 178 0.45 3.39 16.58
CA VAL A 178 1.66 2.99 15.86
C VAL A 178 1.48 3.16 14.34
N ASN A 179 0.35 2.73 13.78
CA ASN A 179 0.05 2.90 12.35
C ASN A 179 -0.05 4.39 11.96
N VAL A 180 -0.68 5.22 12.80
CA VAL A 180 -0.79 6.67 12.59
C VAL A 180 0.60 7.33 12.64
N ALA A 181 1.42 6.97 13.64
CA ALA A 181 2.78 7.50 13.77
C ALA A 181 3.65 7.09 12.57
N TYR A 182 3.56 5.83 12.14
CA TYR A 182 4.22 5.34 10.93
C TYR A 182 3.75 6.10 9.69
N ALA A 183 2.45 6.21 9.45
CA ALA A 183 1.90 6.88 8.28
C ALA A 183 2.32 8.35 8.23
N ALA A 184 2.33 9.06 9.36
CA ALA A 184 2.85 10.41 9.45
C ALA A 184 4.35 10.45 9.12
N TRP A 185 5.15 9.58 9.73
CA TRP A 185 6.61 9.57 9.59
C TRP A 185 7.08 9.23 8.18
N VAL A 186 6.56 8.17 7.60
CA VAL A 186 6.97 7.75 6.25
C VAL A 186 6.47 8.76 5.21
N THR A 187 5.31 9.39 5.42
CA THR A 187 4.84 10.43 4.48
C THR A 187 5.69 11.70 4.58
N THR A 188 6.10 12.15 5.78
CA THR A 188 7.04 13.28 5.90
C THR A 188 8.38 12.94 5.24
N ALA A 189 8.89 11.72 5.43
CA ALA A 189 10.12 11.26 4.80
C ALA A 189 10.00 11.20 3.26
N ILE A 190 8.89 10.70 2.73
CA ILE A 190 8.62 10.66 1.27
C ILE A 190 8.54 12.08 0.71
N VAL A 191 7.83 12.98 1.40
CA VAL A 191 7.73 14.38 1.00
C VAL A 191 9.10 15.05 1.01
N ALA A 192 9.91 14.88 2.04
CA ALA A 192 11.27 15.43 2.08
C ALA A 192 12.16 14.82 0.98
N THR A 193 12.12 13.50 0.81
CA THR A 193 12.96 12.79 -0.16
C THR A 193 12.64 13.18 -1.59
N ALA A 194 11.36 13.36 -1.92
CA ALA A 194 11.01 13.85 -3.24
C ALA A 194 11.55 15.28 -3.48
N ARG A 195 11.80 16.10 -2.43
CA ARG A 195 12.12 17.58 -2.39
C ARG A 195 13.60 17.71 -2.61
N ASP A 196 14.33 17.05 -1.74
CA ASP A 196 15.75 17.29 -1.60
C ASP A 196 16.55 16.16 -2.23
N GLY A 197 15.87 15.14 -2.79
CA GLY A 197 16.47 13.93 -3.36
C GLY A 197 17.12 13.01 -2.32
N ARG A 198 17.04 13.37 -1.04
CA ARG A 198 17.72 12.73 0.09
C ARG A 198 16.71 12.40 1.19
N CYS A 199 16.85 11.21 1.77
CA CYS A 199 16.09 10.81 2.95
C CYS A 199 16.83 11.18 4.24
N ASP A 200 16.17 11.91 5.13
CA ASP A 200 16.58 12.10 6.52
C ASP A 200 15.42 11.68 7.44
N LEU A 201 15.52 10.46 7.95
CA LEU A 201 14.47 9.86 8.78
C LEU A 201 14.36 10.54 10.15
N ALA A 202 15.47 11.03 10.70
CA ALA A 202 15.47 11.66 12.02
C ALA A 202 14.78 13.03 11.95
N ALA A 203 15.09 13.83 10.94
CA ALA A 203 14.40 15.08 10.68
C ALA A 203 12.90 14.84 10.39
N ALA A 204 12.57 13.81 9.61
CA ALA A 204 11.19 13.43 9.32
C ALA A 204 10.39 13.04 10.56
N TRP A 205 11.04 12.39 11.54
CA TRP A 205 10.43 12.00 12.82
C TRP A 205 10.04 13.22 13.67
N GLY A 206 10.88 14.25 13.71
CA GLY A 206 10.61 15.49 14.45
C GLY A 206 9.29 16.18 14.04
N GLY A 207 8.84 15.95 12.80
CA GLY A 207 7.55 16.46 12.29
C GLY A 207 6.33 15.64 12.69
N VAL A 208 6.48 14.39 13.14
CA VAL A 208 5.35 13.46 13.36
C VAL A 208 4.35 13.98 14.37
N ARG A 209 4.82 14.54 15.50
CA ARG A 209 3.95 15.08 16.56
C ARG A 209 3.00 16.15 16.03
N ARG A 210 3.49 17.01 15.13
CA ARG A 210 2.70 18.10 14.52
C ARG A 210 1.52 17.56 13.72
N TRP A 211 1.71 16.41 13.09
CA TRP A 211 0.79 15.87 12.11
C TRP A 211 -0.06 14.70 12.60
N CYS A 212 0.31 14.09 13.73
CA CYS A 212 -0.33 12.92 14.31
C CYS A 212 -1.86 13.07 14.38
N TRP A 213 -2.36 14.19 14.90
CA TRP A 213 -3.81 14.44 15.00
C TRP A 213 -4.52 14.53 13.65
N ARG A 214 -3.86 15.09 12.63
CA ARG A 214 -4.42 15.11 11.28
C ARG A 214 -4.46 13.71 10.71
N VAL A 215 -3.37 12.95 10.81
CA VAL A 215 -3.30 11.57 10.30
C VAL A 215 -4.31 10.67 11.02
N LEU A 216 -4.47 10.83 12.34
CA LEU A 216 -5.49 10.12 13.12
C LEU A 216 -6.90 10.47 12.65
N GLY A 217 -7.21 11.75 12.43
CA GLY A 217 -8.51 12.15 11.89
C GLY A 217 -8.77 11.56 10.49
N LEU A 218 -7.74 11.50 9.65
CA LEU A 218 -7.81 10.89 8.32
C LEU A 218 -8.02 9.36 8.38
N GLU A 219 -7.36 8.68 9.33
CA GLU A 219 -7.56 7.27 9.63
C GLU A 219 -9.02 6.99 9.99
N PHE A 220 -9.60 7.76 10.91
CA PHE A 220 -11.01 7.59 11.31
C PHE A 220 -11.99 7.84 10.18
N ILE A 221 -11.78 8.87 9.36
CA ILE A 221 -12.61 9.10 8.17
C ILE A 221 -12.45 7.94 7.18
N GLY A 222 -11.22 7.48 6.96
CA GLY A 222 -10.92 6.33 6.10
C GLY A 222 -11.62 5.07 6.54
N ALA A 223 -11.46 4.71 7.80
CA ALA A 223 -12.14 3.57 8.41
C ALA A 223 -13.67 3.71 8.32
N GLY A 224 -14.21 4.90 8.61
CA GLY A 224 -15.65 5.17 8.51
C GLY A 224 -16.20 4.95 7.10
N VAL A 225 -15.54 5.49 6.07
CA VAL A 225 -15.97 5.31 4.68
C VAL A 225 -15.87 3.86 4.23
N VAL A 226 -14.78 3.17 4.61
CA VAL A 226 -14.61 1.73 4.31
C VAL A 226 -15.71 0.91 4.98
N MET A 227 -16.02 1.16 6.25
CA MET A 227 -17.07 0.45 6.99
C MET A 227 -18.46 0.74 6.41
N LEU A 228 -18.74 1.98 6.01
CA LEU A 228 -20.01 2.33 5.34
C LEU A 228 -20.14 1.59 4.00
N GLY A 229 -19.08 1.62 3.17
CA GLY A 229 -19.06 0.91 1.89
C GLY A 229 -19.20 -0.61 2.02
N LEU A 230 -18.57 -1.18 3.05
CA LEU A 230 -18.71 -2.60 3.37
C LEU A 230 -20.13 -2.92 3.84
N GLY A 231 -20.69 -2.11 4.73
CA GLY A 231 -22.04 -2.29 5.27
C GLY A 231 -23.12 -2.19 4.18
N THR A 232 -23.03 -1.19 3.30
CA THR A 232 -23.97 -1.05 2.16
C THR A 232 -23.79 -2.18 1.17
N GLY A 233 -22.55 -2.59 0.89
CA GLY A 233 -22.25 -3.73 0.05
C GLY A 233 -22.86 -5.03 0.57
N ILE A 234 -22.64 -5.35 1.85
CA ILE A 234 -23.21 -6.53 2.51
C ILE A 234 -24.75 -6.49 2.49
N ALA A 235 -25.36 -5.32 2.75
CA ALA A 235 -26.80 -5.19 2.65
C ALA A 235 -27.31 -5.48 1.23
N SER A 236 -26.63 -4.99 0.19
CA SER A 236 -26.95 -5.32 -1.20
C SER A 236 -26.75 -6.80 -1.54
N MET A 237 -25.82 -7.49 -0.87
CA MET A 237 -25.53 -8.91 -1.11
C MET A 237 -26.69 -9.82 -0.71
N ALA A 238 -27.52 -9.39 0.24
CA ALA A 238 -28.73 -10.11 0.62
C ALA A 238 -29.79 -10.12 -0.49
N THR A 239 -29.77 -9.13 -1.39
CA THR A 239 -30.73 -9.01 -2.50
C THR A 239 -30.13 -9.43 -3.85
N ASP A 240 -28.88 -9.05 -4.11
CA ASP A 240 -28.16 -9.27 -5.37
C ASP A 240 -26.64 -9.32 -5.08
N PRO A 241 -26.04 -10.54 -4.99
CA PRO A 241 -24.62 -10.69 -4.68
C PRO A 241 -23.68 -9.97 -5.68
N PRO A 242 -23.87 -10.06 -7.02
CA PRO A 242 -23.15 -9.22 -7.97
C PRO A 242 -23.20 -7.72 -7.67
N LEU A 243 -24.38 -7.17 -7.37
CA LEU A 243 -24.53 -5.75 -7.03
C LEU A 243 -23.71 -5.40 -5.79
N GLY A 244 -23.78 -6.24 -4.76
CA GLY A 244 -22.94 -6.12 -3.58
C GLY A 244 -21.45 -6.04 -3.89
N VAL A 245 -20.99 -6.92 -4.78
CA VAL A 245 -19.58 -6.97 -5.19
C VAL A 245 -19.16 -5.67 -5.85
N VAL A 246 -19.98 -5.19 -6.78
CA VAL A 246 -19.78 -3.93 -7.46
C VAL A 246 -19.77 -2.78 -6.46
N THR A 247 -20.68 -2.76 -5.47
CA THR A 247 -20.76 -1.70 -4.45
C THR A 247 -19.51 -1.61 -3.58
N ILE A 248 -19.01 -2.73 -3.06
CA ILE A 248 -17.77 -2.73 -2.24
C ILE A 248 -16.57 -2.35 -3.11
N GLY A 249 -16.43 -2.97 -4.28
CA GLY A 249 -15.33 -2.69 -5.21
C GLY A 249 -15.30 -1.23 -5.66
N ALA A 250 -16.46 -0.68 -6.05
CA ALA A 250 -16.61 0.70 -6.47
C ALA A 250 -16.34 1.67 -5.32
N THR A 251 -16.83 1.39 -4.12
CA THR A 251 -16.60 2.25 -2.95
C THR A 251 -15.12 2.28 -2.56
N ALA A 252 -14.47 1.11 -2.51
CA ALA A 252 -13.03 1.03 -2.29
C ALA A 252 -12.28 1.80 -3.38
N LEU A 253 -12.61 1.57 -4.65
CA LEU A 253 -11.95 2.25 -5.77
C LEU A 253 -12.11 3.78 -5.69
N VAL A 254 -13.34 4.27 -5.55
CA VAL A 254 -13.65 5.70 -5.45
C VAL A 254 -12.94 6.33 -4.26
N TRP A 255 -13.00 5.70 -3.09
CA TRP A 255 -12.33 6.19 -1.90
C TRP A 255 -10.81 6.29 -2.09
N ASN A 256 -10.20 5.29 -2.70
CA ASN A 256 -8.77 5.29 -2.99
C ASN A 256 -8.36 6.38 -3.99
N PHE A 257 -9.20 6.64 -4.98
CA PHE A 257 -9.00 7.75 -5.91
C PHE A 257 -9.13 9.12 -5.24
N LEU A 258 -10.13 9.29 -4.39
CA LEU A 258 -10.38 10.54 -3.67
C LEU A 258 -9.30 10.84 -2.63
N THR A 259 -8.59 9.83 -2.14
CA THR A 259 -7.63 9.98 -1.03
C THR A 259 -6.17 9.72 -1.41
N ALA A 260 -5.88 9.46 -2.68
CA ALA A 260 -4.54 9.10 -3.17
C ALA A 260 -3.44 10.08 -2.71
N ALA A 261 -3.68 11.39 -2.89
CA ALA A 261 -2.77 12.47 -2.53
C ALA A 261 -3.06 13.08 -1.15
N LEU A 262 -4.09 12.60 -0.45
CA LEU A 262 -4.63 13.23 0.75
C LEU A 262 -3.58 13.41 1.84
N LEU A 263 -2.85 12.34 2.21
CA LEU A 263 -1.78 12.45 3.21
C LEU A 263 -0.66 13.39 2.76
N VAL A 264 -0.20 13.27 1.52
CA VAL A 264 0.90 14.09 1.00
C VAL A 264 0.56 15.58 1.06
N VAL A 265 -0.67 15.95 0.67
CA VAL A 265 -1.14 17.33 0.69
C VAL A 265 -1.47 17.78 2.11
N ALA A 266 -2.12 16.94 2.92
CA ALA A 266 -2.52 17.31 4.27
C ALA A 266 -1.34 17.64 5.20
N LEU A 267 -0.15 17.11 4.92
CA LEU A 267 1.09 17.44 5.64
C LEU A 267 1.79 18.70 5.11
N GLN A 268 1.40 19.21 3.95
CA GLN A 268 1.97 20.40 3.33
C GLN A 268 1.07 21.62 3.44
N THR A 269 -0.24 21.43 3.62
CA THR A 269 -1.20 22.53 3.74
C THR A 269 -1.14 23.18 5.12
N GLU A 270 -0.88 24.49 5.13
CA GLU A 270 -1.06 25.34 6.31
C GLU A 270 -2.56 25.56 6.59
N GLY A 271 -2.96 25.55 7.87
CA GLY A 271 -4.36 25.78 8.28
C GLY A 271 -5.00 24.66 9.11
N GLY A 272 -6.33 24.63 9.14
CA GLY A 272 -7.10 23.64 9.91
C GLY A 272 -7.16 22.25 9.25
N PHE A 273 -7.59 21.24 10.02
CA PHE A 273 -7.78 19.86 9.52
C PHE A 273 -8.66 19.81 8.27
N TRP A 274 -9.83 20.47 8.29
CA TRP A 274 -10.77 20.45 7.18
C TRP A 274 -10.24 21.12 5.92
N THR A 275 -9.45 22.19 6.06
CA THR A 275 -8.79 22.84 4.92
C THR A 275 -7.80 21.89 4.25
N ALA A 276 -6.96 21.23 5.06
CA ALA A 276 -6.01 20.22 4.58
C ALA A 276 -6.72 19.01 3.94
N PHE A 277 -7.81 18.53 4.54
CA PHE A 277 -8.63 17.45 4.01
C PHE A 277 -9.20 17.79 2.63
N ARG A 278 -9.89 18.94 2.52
CA ARG A 278 -10.49 19.40 1.26
C ARG A 278 -9.44 19.63 0.17
N ALA A 279 -8.30 20.23 0.53
CA ALA A 279 -7.19 20.43 -0.39
C ALA A 279 -6.64 19.10 -0.90
N GLY A 280 -6.46 18.11 -0.01
CA GLY A 280 -6.00 16.79 -0.39
C GLY A 280 -6.96 16.02 -1.28
N VAL A 281 -8.28 16.09 -1.01
CA VAL A 281 -9.31 15.48 -1.87
C VAL A 281 -9.35 16.18 -3.24
N ALA A 282 -9.33 17.52 -3.25
CA ALA A 282 -9.32 18.30 -4.49
C ALA A 282 -8.10 17.97 -5.35
N ALA A 283 -6.91 17.94 -4.75
CA ALA A 283 -5.67 17.57 -5.45
C ALA A 283 -5.70 16.13 -5.97
N SER A 284 -6.24 15.19 -5.16
CA SER A 284 -6.42 13.79 -5.53
C SER A 284 -7.31 13.64 -6.76
N TRP A 285 -8.43 14.36 -6.78
CA TRP A 285 -9.42 14.28 -7.86
C TRP A 285 -8.98 15.00 -9.14
N ALA A 286 -8.39 16.20 -9.00
CA ALA A 286 -7.91 17.01 -10.12
C ALA A 286 -6.83 16.28 -10.92
N ASN A 287 -6.00 15.47 -10.25
CA ASN A 287 -4.88 14.77 -10.85
C ASN A 287 -5.08 13.25 -10.92
N LYS A 288 -6.31 12.74 -10.76
CA LYS A 288 -6.62 11.30 -10.72
C LYS A 288 -5.97 10.48 -11.84
N TRP A 289 -5.89 11.04 -13.04
CA TRP A 289 -5.31 10.41 -14.22
C TRP A 289 -3.78 10.26 -14.20
N LYS A 290 -3.07 10.89 -13.26
CA LYS A 290 -1.61 10.75 -13.11
C LYS A 290 -1.19 9.53 -12.30
N TRP A 291 -2.09 9.00 -11.46
CA TRP A 291 -1.81 7.88 -10.56
C TRP A 291 -2.84 6.75 -10.59
N TRP A 292 -3.87 6.83 -11.45
CA TRP A 292 -4.86 5.76 -11.55
C TRP A 292 -4.26 4.39 -11.88
N ALA A 293 -3.34 4.32 -12.85
CA ALA A 293 -2.74 3.05 -13.23
C ALA A 293 -1.97 2.39 -12.08
N PRO A 294 -1.03 3.06 -11.37
CA PRO A 294 -0.35 2.44 -10.24
C PRO A 294 -1.28 2.14 -9.06
N LEU A 295 -2.31 2.97 -8.80
CA LEU A 295 -3.29 2.71 -7.75
C LEU A 295 -4.15 1.49 -8.06
N LEU A 296 -4.69 1.37 -9.28
CA LEU A 296 -5.45 0.19 -9.70
C LEU A 296 -4.58 -1.06 -9.64
N ALA A 297 -3.32 -0.96 -10.07
CA ALA A 297 -2.39 -2.07 -9.98
C ALA A 297 -2.15 -2.50 -8.52
N GLN A 298 -2.00 -1.55 -7.59
CA GLN A 298 -1.91 -1.83 -6.15
C GLN A 298 -3.16 -2.47 -5.59
N LEU A 299 -4.33 -1.93 -5.91
CA LEU A 299 -5.62 -2.47 -5.51
C LEU A 299 -5.83 -3.90 -6.03
N LEU A 300 -5.48 -4.16 -7.29
CA LEU A 300 -5.54 -5.49 -7.87
C LEU A 300 -4.59 -6.43 -7.14
N LEU A 301 -3.31 -6.07 -6.99
CA LEU A 301 -2.30 -6.91 -6.33
C LEU A 301 -2.60 -7.21 -4.84
N LEU A 302 -3.22 -6.26 -4.14
CA LEU A 302 -3.62 -6.44 -2.74
C LEU A 302 -4.90 -7.28 -2.61
N GLY A 303 -5.72 -7.33 -3.66
CA GLY A 303 -6.89 -8.18 -3.76
C GLY A 303 -8.23 -7.52 -3.53
N VAL A 304 -8.41 -6.30 -4.05
CA VAL A 304 -9.71 -5.59 -4.11
C VAL A 304 -10.83 -6.49 -4.61
N VAL A 305 -10.55 -7.40 -5.53
CA VAL A 305 -11.46 -8.50 -5.86
C VAL A 305 -10.68 -9.81 -5.78
N THR A 306 -10.94 -10.60 -4.75
CA THR A 306 -10.44 -11.98 -4.68
C THR A 306 -11.59 -12.92 -4.98
N VAL A 307 -11.71 -13.35 -6.24
CA VAL A 307 -12.66 -14.40 -6.62
C VAL A 307 -12.02 -15.74 -6.25
N ILE A 308 -12.60 -16.51 -5.32
CA ILE A 308 -12.13 -17.88 -5.07
C ILE A 308 -13.18 -18.92 -5.44
N HIS A 309 -12.62 -19.94 -6.09
CA HIS A 309 -13.16 -21.14 -6.71
C HIS A 309 -14.30 -21.85 -5.96
N VAL A 310 -15.20 -22.38 -6.80
CA VAL A 310 -16.21 -23.39 -6.51
C VAL A 310 -15.53 -24.68 -6.02
N LYS A 311 -15.97 -25.23 -4.89
CA LYS A 311 -15.58 -26.60 -4.49
C LYS A 311 -16.29 -27.62 -5.39
N TRP A 312 -15.54 -28.47 -6.06
CA TRP A 312 -16.04 -29.75 -6.55
C TRP A 312 -15.67 -30.82 -5.53
N SER A 313 -16.66 -31.56 -5.01
CA SER A 313 -16.38 -32.74 -4.19
C SER A 313 -16.17 -33.95 -5.09
N ASP A 314 -15.19 -34.79 -4.79
CA ASP A 314 -14.92 -36.06 -5.47
C ASP A 314 -16.03 -37.12 -5.28
N ALA A 315 -17.09 -36.81 -4.52
CA ALA A 315 -18.23 -37.70 -4.33
C ALA A 315 -19.31 -37.45 -5.40
N PRO A 316 -19.68 -38.46 -6.22
CA PRO A 316 -20.83 -38.34 -7.13
C PRO A 316 -22.10 -38.15 -6.29
N GLY A 317 -22.67 -36.94 -6.32
CA GLY A 317 -23.96 -36.61 -5.70
C GLY A 317 -23.96 -35.55 -4.60
N SER A 318 -22.81 -35.01 -4.17
CA SER A 318 -22.79 -33.89 -3.20
C SER A 318 -22.26 -32.59 -3.81
N PHE A 319 -23.06 -31.95 -4.66
CA PHE A 319 -22.86 -30.53 -4.94
C PHE A 319 -23.18 -29.71 -3.68
N LYS A 320 -22.19 -29.45 -2.84
CA LYS A 320 -22.26 -28.33 -1.89
C LYS A 320 -21.70 -27.10 -2.59
N GLU A 321 -22.56 -26.41 -3.33
CA GLU A 321 -22.32 -25.05 -3.82
C GLU A 321 -22.23 -24.07 -2.64
N SER A 322 -21.14 -24.10 -1.88
CA SER A 322 -20.81 -23.00 -0.97
C SER A 322 -19.85 -22.07 -1.69
N THR A 323 -20.38 -21.17 -2.50
CA THR A 323 -19.61 -20.11 -3.17
C THR A 323 -19.24 -19.06 -2.14
N ASN A 324 -18.10 -19.23 -1.47
CA ASN A 324 -17.58 -18.23 -0.52
C ASN A 324 -16.89 -17.11 -1.30
N TRP A 325 -17.67 -16.12 -1.74
CA TRP A 325 -17.10 -14.87 -2.24
C TRP A 325 -16.66 -13.99 -1.07
N SER A 326 -15.56 -13.27 -1.23
CA SER A 326 -15.07 -12.35 -0.21
C SER A 326 -14.44 -11.13 -0.86
N ILE A 327 -14.76 -9.96 -0.32
CA ILE A 327 -14.31 -8.69 -0.85
C ILE A 327 -13.60 -7.95 0.26
N ASN A 328 -12.39 -7.51 -0.04
CA ASN A 328 -11.57 -6.77 0.88
C ASN A 328 -11.64 -5.30 0.45
N ALA A 329 -12.04 -4.42 1.36
CA ALA A 329 -12.04 -2.99 1.14
C ALA A 329 -10.74 -2.42 1.74
N PHE A 330 -10.08 -1.55 0.98
CA PHE A 330 -8.74 -1.05 1.27
C PHE A 330 -8.74 0.46 1.39
N TRP A 331 -7.85 0.98 2.23
CA TRP A 331 -7.52 2.40 2.27
C TRP A 331 -6.05 2.59 1.89
N VAL A 332 -5.81 2.95 0.63
CA VAL A 332 -4.51 3.34 0.05
C VAL A 332 -4.05 4.70 0.55
N GLY A 333 -4.89 5.42 1.30
CA GLY A 333 -4.43 6.53 2.15
C GLY A 333 -3.48 6.02 3.23
N GLY A 334 -3.76 4.86 3.84
CA GLY A 334 -2.85 4.14 4.73
C GLY A 334 -1.89 3.27 3.91
N TYR A 335 -0.69 3.07 4.43
CA TYR A 335 0.31 2.19 3.84
C TYR A 335 -0.10 0.73 4.08
N GLN A 336 -1.17 0.30 3.41
CA GLN A 336 -1.70 -1.03 3.63
C GLN A 336 -0.68 -2.07 3.15
N GLU A 337 -0.21 -2.85 4.11
CA GLU A 337 0.86 -3.83 3.93
C GLU A 337 0.30 -5.23 3.70
N GLU A 338 -0.84 -5.61 4.27
CA GLU A 338 -1.32 -6.99 4.16
C GLU A 338 -1.84 -7.39 2.77
N CYS A 339 -1.38 -8.56 2.28
CA CYS A 339 -1.92 -9.23 1.10
C CYS A 339 -3.12 -10.11 1.46
N HIS A 340 -4.31 -9.75 0.97
CA HIS A 340 -5.53 -10.48 1.32
C HIS A 340 -5.72 -11.75 0.49
N TRP A 341 -5.11 -11.82 -0.70
CA TRP A 341 -5.07 -13.03 -1.53
C TRP A 341 -4.58 -14.24 -0.74
N TYR A 342 -3.49 -14.07 0.00
CA TYR A 342 -2.87 -15.17 0.72
C TYR A 342 -3.82 -15.72 1.79
N GLY A 343 -4.48 -14.83 2.53
CA GLY A 343 -5.44 -15.26 3.54
C GLY A 343 -6.62 -16.01 2.96
N LYS A 344 -7.16 -15.51 1.86
CA LYS A 344 -8.31 -16.12 1.20
C LYS A 344 -7.96 -17.43 0.52
N LEU A 345 -6.77 -17.53 -0.07
CA LEU A 345 -6.27 -18.79 -0.62
C LEU A 345 -6.16 -19.86 0.46
N MET A 346 -5.58 -19.53 1.62
CA MET A 346 -5.47 -20.47 2.74
C MET A 346 -6.85 -20.90 3.26
N GLU A 347 -7.79 -19.97 3.36
CA GLU A 347 -9.18 -20.24 3.74
C GLU A 347 -9.87 -21.18 2.74
N ALA A 348 -9.72 -20.95 1.44
CA ALA A 348 -10.32 -21.77 0.39
C ALA A 348 -9.73 -23.19 0.29
N LEU A 349 -8.44 -23.33 0.61
CA LEU A 349 -7.78 -24.63 0.72
C LEU A 349 -8.15 -25.36 2.03
N ASN A 350 -9.03 -24.79 2.86
CA ASN A 350 -9.35 -25.23 4.23
C ASN A 350 -8.09 -25.38 5.10
N GLN A 351 -7.08 -24.56 4.86
CA GLN A 351 -5.81 -24.55 5.58
C GLN A 351 -5.75 -23.33 6.49
N THR A 352 -6.33 -23.42 7.68
CA THR A 352 -6.09 -22.48 8.77
C THR A 352 -5.19 -23.15 9.82
N PRO A 353 -4.19 -22.44 10.39
CA PRO A 353 -3.82 -21.04 10.18
C PRO A 353 -2.90 -20.78 8.97
N LYS A 354 -2.85 -19.52 8.51
CA LYS A 354 -1.88 -19.00 7.52
C LYS A 354 -0.45 -19.16 8.06
N VAL A 355 0.53 -19.30 7.18
CA VAL A 355 1.95 -19.26 7.54
C VAL A 355 2.36 -17.82 7.79
N GLN A 356 2.67 -17.50 9.05
CA GLN A 356 2.98 -16.14 9.48
C GLN A 356 4.15 -15.53 8.69
N LEU A 357 5.20 -16.32 8.42
CA LEU A 357 6.34 -15.90 7.61
C LEU A 357 5.91 -15.33 6.25
N LEU A 358 4.96 -15.98 5.58
CA LEU A 358 4.50 -15.56 4.25
C LEU A 358 3.66 -14.29 4.34
N SER A 359 2.83 -14.16 5.38
CA SER A 359 2.10 -12.91 5.66
C SER A 359 3.06 -11.75 5.89
N THR A 360 4.10 -11.94 6.72
CA THR A 360 5.12 -10.93 7.02
C THR A 360 5.91 -10.52 5.77
N LEU A 361 6.35 -11.48 4.95
CA LEU A 361 7.07 -11.18 3.71
C LEU A 361 6.21 -10.44 2.69
N LEU A 362 4.95 -10.85 2.52
CA LEU A 362 3.99 -10.16 1.67
C LEU A 362 3.76 -8.73 2.18
N ALA A 363 3.67 -8.54 3.50
CA ALA A 363 3.54 -7.23 4.12
C ALA A 363 4.69 -6.28 3.76
N LEU A 364 5.92 -6.77 3.84
CA LEU A 364 7.11 -5.99 3.47
C LEU A 364 7.12 -5.64 1.97
N VAL A 365 6.75 -6.59 1.10
CA VAL A 365 6.69 -6.37 -0.37
C VAL A 365 5.66 -5.29 -0.71
N PHE A 366 4.45 -5.41 -0.17
CA PHE A 366 3.37 -4.47 -0.49
C PHE A 366 3.52 -3.13 0.21
N GLY A 367 4.08 -3.09 1.42
CA GLY A 367 4.46 -1.85 2.08
C GLY A 367 5.50 -1.08 1.27
N GLY A 368 6.55 -1.76 0.77
CA GLY A 368 7.53 -1.15 -0.13
C GLY A 368 6.91 -0.65 -1.45
N PHE A 369 5.97 -1.40 -2.00
CA PHE A 369 5.22 -0.97 -3.18
C PHE A 369 4.35 0.27 -2.91
N ALA A 370 3.66 0.32 -1.77
CA ALA A 370 2.89 1.48 -1.34
C ALA A 370 3.76 2.74 -1.18
N VAL A 371 4.97 2.60 -0.62
CA VAL A 371 5.96 3.69 -0.56
C VAL A 371 6.32 4.18 -1.96
N ALA A 372 6.55 3.29 -2.93
CA ALA A 372 6.84 3.68 -4.30
C ALA A 372 5.67 4.45 -4.95
N VAL A 373 4.43 4.01 -4.76
CA VAL A 373 3.23 4.71 -5.24
C VAL A 373 3.11 6.09 -4.62
N LYS A 374 3.30 6.22 -3.30
CA LYS A 374 3.24 7.51 -2.60
C LYS A 374 4.37 8.45 -3.02
N LEU A 375 5.56 7.92 -3.29
CA LEU A 375 6.68 8.67 -3.82
C LEU A 375 6.39 9.19 -5.24
N HIS A 376 5.78 8.37 -6.10
CA HIS A 376 5.30 8.80 -7.43
C HIS A 376 4.27 9.93 -7.33
N ILE A 377 3.29 9.80 -6.43
CA ILE A 377 2.29 10.86 -6.19
C ILE A 377 2.96 12.13 -5.69
N ALA A 378 3.87 12.02 -4.71
CA ALA A 378 4.59 13.16 -4.15
C ALA A 378 5.42 13.88 -5.21
N GLN A 379 6.14 13.14 -6.08
CA GLN A 379 6.89 13.68 -7.22
C GLN A 379 5.97 14.41 -8.21
N ALA A 380 4.85 13.80 -8.58
CA ALA A 380 3.89 14.37 -9.53
C ALA A 380 3.25 15.68 -9.02
N LEU A 381 3.06 15.82 -7.71
CA LEU A 381 2.49 17.03 -7.11
C LEU A 381 3.46 18.22 -7.15
N ARG A 382 4.78 18.00 -7.12
CA ARG A 382 5.75 19.12 -7.22
C ARG A 382 5.82 19.75 -8.57
N LEU A 383 5.57 18.97 -9.62
CA LEU A 383 5.46 19.50 -10.97
C LEU A 383 4.30 20.52 -11.08
N VAL A 384 3.49 20.69 -10.03
CA VAL A 384 2.35 21.61 -9.97
C VAL A 384 2.60 22.78 -9.00
N THR A 385 3.55 22.70 -8.06
CA THR A 385 3.85 23.79 -7.10
C THR A 385 5.23 24.38 -7.40
N PRO A 386 5.33 25.63 -7.90
CA PRO A 386 6.63 26.25 -8.12
C PRO A 386 7.39 26.37 -6.79
N PRO A 387 8.74 26.31 -6.80
CA PRO A 387 9.51 26.60 -5.60
C PRO A 387 9.14 28.00 -5.09
N PRO A 388 9.19 28.25 -3.77
CA PRO A 388 9.01 29.59 -3.25
C PRO A 388 10.03 30.50 -3.95
N VAL A 389 9.52 31.53 -4.63
CA VAL A 389 10.36 32.58 -5.20
C VAL A 389 11.16 33.13 -4.03
N GLY A 390 12.48 32.91 -4.04
CA GLY A 390 13.35 33.43 -2.99
C GLY A 390 13.10 34.91 -2.82
N GLU A 391 13.00 35.38 -1.57
CA GLU A 391 12.92 36.81 -1.29
C GLU A 391 14.03 37.53 -2.07
N PRO A 392 13.70 38.58 -2.84
CA PRO A 392 14.73 39.36 -3.50
C PRO A 392 15.71 39.87 -2.44
N PRO A 393 17.02 39.88 -2.73
CA PRO A 393 18.02 40.32 -1.78
C PRO A 393 17.63 41.72 -1.28
N LYS A 394 17.53 41.87 0.04
CA LYS A 394 17.39 43.19 0.66
C LYS A 394 18.61 43.99 0.23
N MET A 395 18.40 44.98 -0.62
CA MET A 395 19.39 45.99 -0.91
C MET A 395 19.57 46.76 0.41
N GLU A 396 20.64 46.46 1.14
CA GLU A 396 21.10 47.30 2.22
C GLU A 396 21.46 48.66 1.60
N GLY A 397 20.80 49.71 2.12
CA GLY A 397 20.81 51.06 1.57
C GLY A 397 22.05 51.87 1.86
#